data_AF-A0A368TDQ8-F1
#
_entry.id   AF-A0A368TDQ8-F1
#
_cell.length_a   1.000
_cell.length_b   1.000
_cell.length_c   1.000
_cell.angle_alpha   90.00
_cell.angle_beta   90.00
_cell.angle_gamma   90.00
#
_symmetry.space_group_name_H-M   'P 1'
#
loop_
_entity.id
_entity.type
_entity.pdbx_description
1 polymer ?
#
loop_
_entity_poly.entity_id
_entity_poly.type
_entity_poly.pdbx_seq_one_letter_code
_entity_poly.pdbx_strand_id
1 'polypeptide(L)'
;MQAGEIAGEVIAEAVQGKDFSKRKLLEYDRRWKSEFEKLLETGLKAKELFSNLSDEDLNMLAHSLDGVKINVFTPWSLLRALINKAESKDAIQAGEGALLS
;
A
#
# COMPACT_ATOMS: atom_id res chain seq x y z
N MET A 1 -5.11 9.04 -13.24
CA MET A 1 -4.64 9.30 -14.63
C MET A 1 -3.88 8.11 -15.20
N GLN A 2 -2.93 7.53 -14.46
CA GLN A 2 -2.06 6.43 -14.92
C GLN A 2 -2.79 5.20 -15.52
N ALA A 3 -3.92 4.75 -14.98
CA ALA A 3 -4.70 3.67 -15.64
C ALA A 3 -5.18 4.05 -17.05
N GLY A 4 -5.58 5.31 -17.25
CA GLY A 4 -5.98 5.82 -18.57
C GLY A 4 -4.80 5.97 -19.53
N GLU A 5 -3.61 6.29 -19.02
CA GLU A 5 -2.36 6.32 -19.78
C GLU A 5 -1.99 4.92 -20.30
N ILE A 6 -1.99 3.91 -19.41
CA ILE A 6 -1.78 2.50 -19.79
C ILE A 6 -2.80 2.06 -20.85
N ALA A 7 -4.07 2.43 -20.69
CA ALA A 7 -5.11 2.11 -21.67
C ALA A 7 -4.83 2.79 -23.03
N GLY A 8 -4.44 4.07 -23.01
CA GLY A 8 -4.09 4.83 -24.21
C GLY A 8 -2.90 4.23 -24.95
N GLU A 9 -1.84 3.85 -24.23
CA GLU A 9 -0.66 3.19 -24.80
C GLU A 9 -1.01 1.85 -25.45
N VAL A 10 -1.74 0.99 -24.75
CA VAL A 10 -2.13 -0.34 -25.27
C VAL A 10 -2.95 -0.21 -26.55
N ILE A 11 -3.87 0.76 -26.61
CA ILE A 11 -4.66 1.03 -27.82
C ILE A 11 -3.80 1.64 -28.93
N ALA A 12 -2.90 2.57 -28.62
CA ALA A 12 -1.99 3.14 -29.61
C ALA A 12 -1.13 2.05 -30.26
N GLU A 13 -0.57 1.13 -29.47
CA GLU A 13 0.20 -0.01 -29.94
C GLU A 13 -0.66 -0.99 -30.77
N ALA A 14 -1.91 -1.25 -30.35
CA ALA A 14 -2.84 -2.10 -31.09
C ALA A 14 -3.20 -1.53 -32.46
N VAL A 15 -3.44 -0.21 -32.55
CA VAL A 15 -3.71 0.50 -33.81
C VAL A 15 -2.51 0.43 -34.75
N GLN A 16 -1.30 0.71 -34.24
CA GLN A 16 -0.07 0.65 -35.05
C GLN A 16 0.20 -0.76 -35.57
N GLY A 17 -0.01 -1.79 -34.74
CA GLY A 17 0.17 -3.19 -35.10
C GLY A 17 -0.99 -3.83 -35.85
N LYS A 18 -2.14 -3.13 -35.97
CA LYS A 18 -3.42 -3.69 -36.44
C LYS A 18 -3.83 -4.99 -35.71
N ASP A 19 -3.41 -5.15 -34.45
CA ASP A 19 -3.70 -6.32 -33.63
C ASP A 19 -4.66 -5.94 -32.50
N PHE A 20 -5.95 -6.23 -32.71
CA PHE A 20 -6.99 -6.06 -31.69
C PHE A 20 -7.37 -7.41 -31.06
N SER A 21 -6.49 -8.40 -31.14
CA SER A 21 -6.74 -9.69 -30.51
C SER A 21 -6.85 -9.55 -28.99
N LYS A 22 -7.57 -10.48 -28.38
CA LYS A 22 -7.66 -10.60 -26.92
C LYS A 22 -6.27 -10.59 -26.26
N ARG A 23 -5.28 -11.24 -26.89
CA ARG A 23 -3.91 -11.29 -26.38
C ARG A 23 -3.29 -9.91 -26.29
N LYS A 24 -3.48 -9.05 -27.30
CA LYS A 24 -2.96 -7.68 -27.28
C LYS A 24 -3.67 -6.83 -26.23
N LEU A 25 -5.00 -6.90 -26.15
CA LEU A 25 -5.77 -6.10 -25.19
C LEU A 25 -5.59 -6.55 -23.73
N LEU A 26 -5.24 -7.82 -23.48
CA LEU A 26 -4.89 -8.32 -22.15
C LEU A 26 -3.65 -7.66 -21.55
N GLU A 27 -2.86 -6.97 -22.37
CA GLU A 27 -1.70 -6.23 -21.89
C GLU A 27 -2.07 -5.09 -20.94
N TYR A 28 -3.23 -4.46 -21.16
CA TYR A 28 -3.76 -3.47 -20.22
C TYR A 28 -3.96 -4.08 -18.84
N ASP A 29 -4.64 -5.23 -18.74
CA ASP A 29 -4.92 -5.89 -17.47
C ASP A 29 -3.62 -6.26 -16.74
N ARG A 30 -2.61 -6.75 -17.47
CA ARG A 30 -1.31 -7.10 -16.90
C ARG A 30 -0.58 -5.87 -16.34
N ARG A 31 -0.47 -4.79 -17.13
CA ARG A 31 0.18 -3.55 -16.72
C ARG A 31 -0.59 -2.87 -15.58
N TRP A 32 -1.92 -2.88 -15.63
CA TRP A 32 -2.75 -2.35 -14.55
C TRP A 32 -2.54 -3.13 -13.25
N LYS A 33 -2.52 -4.47 -13.31
CA LYS A 33 -2.30 -5.30 -12.12
C LYS A 33 -0.92 -5.09 -11.52
N SER A 34 0.14 -5.01 -12.34
CA SER A 34 1.50 -4.77 -11.83
C SER A 34 1.61 -3.46 -11.07
N GLU A 35 0.87 -2.43 -11.48
CA GLU A 35 0.88 -1.11 -10.84
C GLU A 35 -0.07 -1.00 -9.64
N PHE A 36 -1.29 -1.55 -9.74
CA PHE A 36 -2.37 -1.21 -8.81
C PHE A 36 -2.84 -2.36 -7.91
N GLU A 37 -2.69 -3.63 -8.31
CA GLU A 37 -3.35 -4.76 -7.65
C GLU A 37 -2.97 -4.84 -6.17
N LYS A 38 -1.66 -4.92 -5.89
CA LYS A 38 -1.17 -5.05 -4.51
C LYS A 38 -1.45 -3.80 -3.67
N LEU A 39 -1.36 -2.62 -4.28
CA LEU A 39 -1.63 -1.35 -3.61
C LEU A 39 -3.09 -1.28 -3.16
N LEU A 40 -4.02 -1.61 -4.05
CA LEU A 40 -5.45 -1.61 -3.76
C LEU A 40 -5.83 -2.71 -2.78
N GLU A 41 -5.28 -3.91 -2.93
CA GLU A 41 -5.51 -5.01 -1.99
C GLU A 41 -5.08 -4.63 -0.56
N THR A 42 -3.89 -4.05 -0.42
CA THR A 42 -3.37 -3.65 0.90
C THR A 42 -4.17 -2.47 1.46
N GLY A 43 -4.50 -1.50 0.60
CA GLY A 43 -5.32 -0.35 0.98
C GLY A 43 -6.72 -0.75 1.43
N LEU A 44 -7.33 -1.75 0.79
CA LEU A 44 -8.65 -2.27 1.17
C LEU A 44 -8.60 -2.94 2.55
N LYS A 45 -7.64 -3.83 2.79
CA LYS A 45 -7.43 -4.46 4.11
C LYS A 45 -7.19 -3.42 5.20
N ALA A 46 -6.36 -2.42 4.93
CA ALA A 46 -6.12 -1.32 5.86
C ALA A 46 -7.41 -0.55 6.15
N LYS A 47 -8.18 -0.18 5.11
CA LYS A 47 -9.48 0.50 5.26
C LYS A 47 -10.43 -0.32 6.12
N GLU A 48 -10.55 -1.63 5.89
CA GLU A 48 -11.42 -2.51 6.67
C GLU A 48 -11.01 -2.57 8.14
N LEU A 49 -9.71 -2.66 8.42
CA LEU A 49 -9.19 -2.61 9.79
C LEU A 49 -9.51 -1.28 10.46
N PHE A 50 -9.13 -0.15 9.84
CA PHE A 50 -9.35 1.18 10.42
C PHE A 50 -10.83 1.52 10.58
N SER A 51 -11.71 1.00 9.71
CA SER A 51 -13.16 1.24 9.81
C SER A 51 -13.80 0.58 11.03
N ASN A 52 -13.13 -0.38 11.67
CA ASN A 52 -13.62 -1.08 12.85
C ASN A 52 -13.02 -0.55 14.16
N LEU A 53 -12.16 0.46 14.11
CA LEU A 53 -11.53 1.05 15.28
C LEU A 53 -12.43 2.14 15.90
N SER A 54 -12.38 2.24 17.22
CA SER A 54 -12.99 3.35 17.96
C SER A 54 -12.17 4.64 17.83
N ASP A 55 -12.75 5.77 18.23
CA ASP A 55 -12.02 7.03 18.30
C ASP A 55 -10.84 6.94 19.28
N GLU A 56 -11.00 6.25 20.41
CA GLU A 56 -9.94 5.97 21.36
C GLU A 56 -8.78 5.19 20.73
N ASP A 57 -9.09 4.15 19.94
CA ASP A 57 -8.07 3.36 19.23
C ASP A 57 -7.32 4.21 18.20
N LEU A 58 -8.03 5.03 17.43
CA LEU A 58 -7.44 5.94 16.46
C LEU A 58 -6.54 6.97 17.13
N ASN A 59 -6.95 7.52 18.28
CA ASN A 59 -6.13 8.43 19.07
C ASN A 59 -4.86 7.75 19.59
N MET A 60 -4.95 6.52 20.09
CA MET A 60 -3.76 5.75 20.51
C MET A 60 -2.79 5.52 19.35
N LEU A 61 -3.29 5.18 18.16
CA LEU A 61 -2.45 5.03 16.97
C LEU A 61 -1.78 6.35 16.57
N ALA A 62 -2.50 7.46 16.60
CA ALA A 62 -1.92 8.77 16.33
C ALA A 62 -0.81 9.13 17.31
N HIS A 63 -1.02 8.92 18.61
CA HIS A 63 0.00 9.14 19.64
C HIS A 63 1.21 8.22 19.48
N SER A 64 1.03 6.99 18.99
CA SER A 64 2.16 6.06 18.75
C SER A 64 3.16 6.57 17.70
N LEU A 65 2.71 7.46 16.82
CA LEU A 65 3.51 8.07 15.76
C LEU A 65 4.14 9.40 16.17
N ASP A 66 4.00 9.83 17.43
CA ASP A 66 4.60 11.07 17.89
C ASP A 66 6.13 11.04 17.70
N GLY A 67 6.67 12.15 17.17
CA GLY A 67 8.07 12.27 16.78
C GLY A 67 8.49 11.52 15.51
N VAL A 68 7.61 10.74 14.85
CA VAL A 68 7.93 10.06 13.59
C VAL A 68 7.89 11.03 12.42
N LYS A 69 9.03 11.22 11.75
CA LYS A 69 9.11 12.05 10.54
C LYS A 69 8.65 11.29 9.31
N ILE A 70 7.54 11.74 8.72
CA ILE A 70 7.02 11.24 7.46
C ILE A 70 7.32 12.26 6.37
N ASN A 71 8.30 11.98 5.51
CA ASN A 71 8.78 12.92 4.49
C ASN A 71 7.76 13.17 3.35
N VAL A 72 6.96 12.16 3.02
CA VAL A 72 5.89 12.27 2.01
C VAL A 72 4.62 11.71 2.65
N PHE A 73 3.58 12.52 2.77
CA PHE A 73 2.35 12.11 3.44
C PHE A 73 1.42 11.36 2.47
N THR A 74 1.46 10.03 2.53
CA THR A 74 0.58 9.12 1.79
C THR A 74 0.00 8.05 2.72
N PRO A 75 -1.11 7.38 2.35
CA PRO A 75 -1.62 6.26 3.12
C PRO A 75 -0.57 5.16 3.33
N TRP A 76 0.27 4.90 2.32
CA TRP A 76 1.31 3.88 2.38
C TRP A 76 2.44 4.24 3.34
N SER A 77 2.90 5.49 3.32
CA SER A 77 3.93 5.96 4.25
C SER A 77 3.45 5.95 5.70
N LEU A 78 2.17 6.27 5.92
CA LEU A 78 1.55 6.18 7.24
C LEU A 78 1.46 4.72 7.71
N LEU A 79 0.97 3.82 6.86
CA LEU A 79 0.88 2.39 7.17
C LEU A 79 2.26 1.80 7.51
N ARG A 80 3.30 2.15 6.74
CA ARG A 80 4.68 1.73 7.05
C ARG A 80 5.19 2.30 8.37
N ALA A 81 4.90 3.56 8.68
CA ALA A 81 5.32 4.16 9.94
C ALA A 81 4.73 3.41 11.15
N LEU A 82 3.46 3.03 11.06
CA LEU A 82 2.77 2.22 12.08
C LEU A 82 3.39 0.83 12.22
N ILE A 83 3.63 0.13 11.11
CA ILE A 83 4.24 -1.22 11.13
C ILE A 83 5.64 -1.19 11.75
N ASN A 84 6.50 -0.27 11.31
CA ASN A 84 7.86 -0.16 11.83
C ASN A 84 7.88 0.16 13.33
N LYS A 85 6.91 0.94 13.81
CA LYS A 85 6.79 1.27 15.24
C LYS A 85 6.38 0.06 16.06
N ALA A 86 5.47 -0.78 15.54
CA ALA A 86 5.09 -2.04 16.18
C ALA A 86 6.29 -3.00 16.27
N GLU A 87 7.02 -3.21 15.17
CA GLU A 87 8.20 -4.09 15.13
C GLU A 87 9.31 -3.63 16.09
N SER A 88 9.56 -2.32 16.19
CA SER A 88 10.55 -1.77 17.13
C SER A 88 10.16 -2.01 18.59
N LYS A 89 8.86 -2.01 18.91
CA LYS A 89 8.38 -2.23 20.28
C LYS A 89 8.56 -3.71 20.66
N ASP A 90 8.26 -4.62 19.76
CA ASP A 90 8.42 -6.07 19.96
C ASP A 90 9.90 -6.44 20.13
N ALA A 91 10.80 -5.82 19.35
CA ALA A 91 12.25 -6.03 19.47
C ALA A 91 12.82 -5.56 20.83
N ILE A 92 12.33 -4.44 21.38
CA ILE A 92 12.74 -3.95 22.70
C ILE A 92 12.28 -4.90 23.80
N GLN A 93 11.03 -5.37 23.75
CA GLN A 93 10.48 -6.30 24.75
C GLN A 93 11.19 -7.67 24.71
N ALA A 94 11.55 -8.16 23.53
CA ALA A 94 12.33 -9.39 23.39
C ALA A 94 13.76 -9.26 23.94
N GLY A 95 14.39 -8.09 23.78
CA GLY A 95 15.74 -7.81 24.30
C GLY A 95 15.78 -7.66 25.82
N GLU A 96 14.79 -7.01 26.44
CA GLU A 96 14.68 -6.90 27.90
C GLU A 96 14.42 -8.26 28.57
N GLY A 97 13.61 -9.13 27.93
CA GLY A 97 13.36 -10.48 28.42
C GLY A 97 14.60 -11.39 28.43
N ALA A 98 15.55 -11.17 27.51
CA ALA A 98 16.79 -11.93 27.42
C ALA A 98 17.90 -11.43 28.36
N LEU A 99 17.84 -10.18 28.82
CA LEU A 99 18.80 -9.61 29.78
C LEU A 99 18.44 -9.91 31.24
N LEU A 100 17.21 -10.34 31.50
CA LEU A 100 16.69 -10.68 32.83
C LEU A 100 16.64 -12.19 33.12
N SER A 101 17.14 -13.03 32.20
CA SER A 101 17.24 -14.50 32.31
C SER A 101 18.69 -14.96 32.41
#